data_AF-A0A831K4M0-F1
#
_entry.id   AF-A0A831K4M0-F1
#
_cell.length_a   1.000
_cell.length_b   1.000
_cell.length_c   1.000
_cell.angle_alpha   90.00
_cell.angle_beta   90.00
_cell.angle_gamma   90.00
#
_symmetry.space_group_name_H-M   'P 1'
#
loop_
_entity.id
_entity.type
_entity.pdbx_description
1 polymer ?
#
loop_
_entity_poly.entity_id
_entity_poly.type
_entity_poly.pdbx_seq_one_letter_code
_entity_poly.pdbx_strand_id
1 'polypeptide(L)'
;MALAGLLPVLIPLLTLFFLILFVRRRLFWRMAARNFLRHRKHTLLASLGFVMGTVIITSSLVMGDTLGNMVESLLYDALWEIDEAVAVRDPAGDELFFTLDQGEWLVEKISKIETVEAAAVEITLSAAVVDEQSQQFEPAVNLHALESDSFFARFRDTSGKVPLLQEGVLIVESLAEDLMAEEGDQLTIFTEYGNFTSEVYRVVKGELRGGQGGIFININYLWETLN
;
A
#
# COMPACT_ATOMS: atom_id res chain seq x y z
N MET A 1 -12.17 21.04 -12.30
CA MET A 1 -12.29 21.85 -11.05
C MET A 1 -13.40 22.91 -11.08
N ALA A 2 -13.66 23.63 -12.18
CA ALA A 2 -14.68 24.71 -12.20
C ALA A 2 -16.14 24.23 -12.00
N LEU A 3 -16.51 23.04 -12.48
CA LEU A 3 -17.88 22.50 -12.33
C LEU A 3 -18.22 22.11 -10.89
N ALA A 4 -17.26 21.56 -10.13
CA ALA A 4 -17.48 21.12 -8.75
C ALA A 4 -17.75 22.29 -7.79
N GLY A 5 -17.10 23.44 -7.99
CA GLY A 5 -17.32 24.65 -7.20
C GLY A 5 -18.65 25.36 -7.49
N LEU A 6 -19.30 25.06 -8.62
CA LEU A 6 -20.59 25.65 -9.01
C LEU A 6 -21.79 24.88 -8.45
N LEU A 7 -21.66 23.57 -8.25
CA LEU A 7 -22.70 22.70 -7.67
C LEU A 7 -23.28 23.21 -6.33
N PRO A 8 -22.47 23.62 -5.31
CA PRO A 8 -23.00 24.08 -4.03
C PRO A 8 -23.78 25.41 -4.12
N VAL A 9 -23.65 26.17 -5.22
CA VAL A 9 -24.41 27.40 -5.47
C VAL A 9 -25.62 27.13 -6.36
N LEU A 10 -25.47 26.28 -7.37
CA LEU A 10 -26.52 25.97 -8.33
C LEU A 10 -27.67 25.18 -7.67
N ILE A 11 -27.35 24.22 -6.80
CA ILE A 11 -28.34 23.41 -6.10
C ILE A 11 -29.28 24.28 -5.23
N PRO A 12 -28.80 25.13 -4.31
CA PRO A 12 -29.68 25.98 -3.51
C PRO A 12 -30.45 27.01 -4.36
N LEU A 13 -29.84 27.51 -5.45
CA LEU A 13 -30.52 28.43 -6.35
C LEU A 13 -31.69 27.76 -7.07
N LEU A 14 -31.48 26.55 -7.59
CA LEU A 14 -32.53 25.75 -8.23
C LEU A 14 -33.61 25.36 -7.22
N THR A 15 -33.24 24.88 -6.03
CA THR A 15 -34.23 24.52 -5.01
C THR A 15 -35.06 25.74 -4.58
N LEU A 16 -34.44 26.90 -4.38
CA LEU A 16 -35.15 28.15 -4.09
C LEU A 16 -36.09 28.56 -5.23
N PHE A 17 -35.64 28.45 -6.49
CA PHE A 17 -36.46 28.72 -7.66
C PHE A 17 -37.70 27.82 -7.70
N PHE A 18 -37.53 26.51 -7.51
CA PHE A 18 -38.65 25.57 -7.45
C PHE A 18 -39.56 25.83 -6.25
N LEU A 19 -39.01 26.23 -5.10
CA LEU A 19 -39.79 26.55 -3.90
C LEU A 19 -40.63 27.82 -4.08
N ILE A 20 -40.08 28.85 -4.74
CA ILE A 20 -40.83 30.05 -5.13
C ILE A 20 -41.97 29.68 -6.09
N LEU A 21 -41.68 28.85 -7.11
CA LEU A 21 -42.70 28.34 -8.02
C LEU A 21 -43.76 27.51 -7.28
N PHE A 22 -43.37 26.73 -6.27
CA PHE A 22 -44.27 25.94 -5.45
C PHE A 22 -45.28 26.80 -4.69
N VAL A 23 -44.79 27.85 -4.02
CA VAL A 23 -45.63 28.79 -3.28
C VAL A 23 -46.54 29.59 -4.23
N ARG A 24 -46.00 30.10 -5.34
CA ARG A 24 -46.75 30.93 -6.30
C ARG A 24 -47.77 30.14 -7.12
N ARG A 25 -47.52 28.88 -7.46
CA ARG A 25 -48.34 28.06 -8.37
C ARG A 25 -49.00 26.87 -7.68
N ARG A 26 -49.58 27.10 -6.50
CA ARG A 26 -50.20 26.06 -5.65
C ARG A 26 -51.29 25.23 -6.35
N LEU A 27 -52.00 25.81 -7.32
CA LEU A 27 -53.01 25.11 -8.12
C LEU A 27 -52.40 24.02 -9.01
N PHE A 28 -51.29 24.31 -9.69
CA PHE A 28 -50.59 23.35 -10.53
C PHE A 28 -50.07 22.17 -9.71
N TRP A 29 -49.52 22.43 -8.53
CA TRP A 29 -49.06 21.38 -7.60
C TRP A 29 -50.19 20.49 -7.10
N ARG A 30 -51.35 21.07 -6.75
CA ARG A 30 -52.53 20.29 -6.36
C ARG A 30 -53.02 19.40 -7.51
N MET A 31 -53.00 19.89 -8.74
CA MET A 31 -53.36 19.10 -9.92
C MET A 31 -52.34 17.98 -10.17
N ALA A 32 -51.04 18.28 -10.12
CA ALA A 32 -49.96 17.31 -10.31
C ALA A 32 -49.99 16.21 -9.23
N ALA A 33 -50.15 16.57 -7.95
CA ALA A 33 -50.22 15.61 -6.85
C ALA A 33 -51.45 14.69 -6.96
N ARG A 34 -52.62 15.23 -7.30
CA ARG A 34 -53.81 14.41 -7.55
C ARG A 34 -53.63 13.47 -8.75
N ASN A 35 -52.94 13.94 -9.79
CA ASN A 35 -52.63 13.11 -10.97
C ASN A 35 -51.68 11.96 -10.60
N PHE A 36 -50.63 12.25 -9.83
CA PHE A 36 -49.68 11.27 -9.29
C PHE A 36 -50.40 10.21 -8.43
N LEU A 37 -51.29 10.65 -7.53
CA LEU A 37 -52.05 9.74 -6.66
C LEU A 37 -53.14 8.95 -7.40
N ARG A 38 -53.62 9.43 -8.55
CA ARG A 38 -54.65 8.74 -9.35
C ARG A 38 -54.05 7.68 -10.27
N HIS A 39 -52.84 7.89 -10.80
CA HIS A 39 -52.16 6.99 -11.74
C HIS A 39 -50.97 6.25 -11.11
N ARG A 40 -51.14 5.77 -9.87
CA ARG A 40 -50.07 5.24 -9.01
C ARG A 40 -49.17 4.21 -9.69
N LYS A 41 -49.74 3.26 -10.44
CA LYS A 41 -48.95 2.19 -11.08
C LYS A 41 -47.97 2.72 -12.13
N HIS A 42 -48.44 3.54 -13.06
CA HIS A 42 -47.60 4.09 -14.13
C HIS A 42 -46.55 5.07 -13.60
N THR A 43 -46.94 5.92 -12.64
CA THR A 43 -46.02 6.88 -12.06
C THR A 43 -44.94 6.21 -11.22
N LEU A 44 -45.30 5.14 -10.49
CA LEU A 44 -44.35 4.36 -9.69
C LEU A 44 -43.34 3.62 -10.58
N LEU A 45 -43.79 3.00 -11.67
CA LEU A 45 -42.90 2.38 -12.66
C LEU A 45 -41.94 3.41 -13.29
N ALA A 46 -42.44 4.59 -13.67
CA ALA A 46 -41.59 5.64 -14.23
C ALA A 46 -40.56 6.17 -13.23
N SER A 47 -40.96 6.41 -11.98
CA SER A 47 -40.03 6.83 -10.92
C SER A 47 -39.00 5.75 -10.59
N LEU A 48 -39.39 4.47 -10.62
CA LEU A 48 -38.46 3.36 -10.41
C LEU A 48 -37.40 3.31 -11.51
N GLY A 49 -37.79 3.48 -12.77
CA GLY A 49 -36.83 3.54 -13.88
C GLY A 49 -35.83 4.68 -13.72
N PHE A 50 -36.31 5.86 -13.30
CA PHE A 50 -35.45 7.02 -13.05
C PHE A 50 -34.47 6.75 -11.89
N VAL A 51 -34.97 6.27 -10.75
CA VAL A 51 -34.13 5.92 -9.58
C VAL A 51 -33.14 4.83 -9.95
N MET A 52 -33.57 3.78 -10.67
CA MET A 52 -32.70 2.69 -11.10
C MET A 52 -31.55 3.21 -11.97
N GLY A 53 -31.83 4.11 -12.91
CA GLY A 53 -30.79 4.77 -13.70
C GLY A 53 -29.77 5.51 -12.83
N THR A 54 -30.26 6.32 -11.87
CA THR A 54 -29.36 7.04 -10.95
C THR A 54 -28.56 6.09 -10.06
N VAL A 55 -29.16 5.00 -9.58
CA VAL A 55 -28.49 3.99 -8.74
C VAL A 55 -27.43 3.25 -9.54
N ILE A 56 -27.73 2.77 -10.75
CA ILE A 56 -26.76 2.06 -11.59
C ILE A 56 -25.53 2.95 -11.86
N ILE A 57 -25.76 4.20 -12.25
CA ILE A 57 -24.66 5.14 -12.55
C ILE A 57 -23.85 5.44 -11.30
N THR A 58 -24.51 5.72 -10.16
CA THR A 58 -23.81 6.03 -8.90
C THR A 58 -23.04 4.83 -8.37
N SER A 59 -23.64 3.63 -8.38
CA SER A 59 -22.98 2.40 -7.96
C SER A 59 -21.75 2.08 -8.82
N SER A 60 -21.83 2.28 -10.14
CA SER A 60 -20.67 2.09 -11.02
C SER A 60 -19.56 3.08 -10.72
N LEU A 61 -19.89 4.34 -10.38
CA LEU A 61 -18.90 5.35 -10.02
C LEU A 61 -18.21 5.01 -8.69
N VAL A 62 -19.00 4.69 -7.67
CA VAL A 62 -18.47 4.30 -6.35
C VAL A 62 -17.61 3.04 -6.45
N MET A 63 -18.02 2.06 -7.25
CA MET A 63 -17.22 0.85 -7.48
C MET A 63 -15.91 1.17 -8.21
N GLY A 64 -15.95 2.06 -9.21
CA GLY A 64 -14.76 2.52 -9.90
C GLY A 64 -13.76 3.19 -8.96
N ASP A 65 -14.23 4.10 -8.11
CA ASP A 65 -13.39 4.78 -7.10
C ASP A 65 -12.83 3.79 -6.08
N THR A 66 -13.64 2.81 -5.65
CA THR A 66 -13.20 1.79 -4.68
C THR A 66 -12.12 0.89 -5.28
N LEU A 67 -12.31 0.42 -6.52
CA LEU A 67 -11.29 -0.39 -7.21
C LEU A 67 -10.02 0.41 -7.47
N GLY A 68 -10.14 1.68 -7.86
CA GLY A 68 -9.00 2.58 -8.03
C GLY A 68 -8.20 2.71 -6.74
N ASN A 69 -8.85 3.07 -5.63
CA ASN A 69 -8.21 3.19 -4.32
C ASN A 69 -7.62 1.87 -3.83
N MET A 70 -8.27 0.74 -4.12
CA MET A 70 -7.73 -0.58 -3.77
C MET A 70 -6.43 -0.86 -4.52
N VAL A 71 -6.38 -0.62 -5.82
CA VAL A 71 -5.15 -0.80 -6.61
C VAL A 71 -4.06 0.18 -6.16
N GLU A 72 -4.41 1.43 -5.93
CA GLU A 72 -3.48 2.45 -5.43
C GLU A 72 -2.90 2.07 -4.06
N SER A 73 -3.74 1.62 -3.12
CA SER A 73 -3.29 1.11 -1.82
C SER A 73 -2.34 -0.08 -1.99
N LEU A 74 -2.71 -1.07 -2.82
CA LEU A 74 -1.85 -2.23 -3.06
C LEU A 74 -0.48 -1.85 -3.64
N LEU A 75 -0.42 -0.83 -4.51
CA LEU A 75 0.84 -0.35 -5.08
C LEU A 75 1.68 0.42 -4.06
N TYR A 76 1.07 1.29 -3.25
CA TYR A 76 1.80 1.99 -2.19
C TYR A 76 2.27 1.04 -1.09
N ASP A 77 1.48 0.03 -0.75
CA ASP A 77 1.88 -1.00 0.20
C ASP A 77 3.05 -1.82 -0.36
N ALA A 78 3.05 -2.10 -1.68
CA ALA A 78 4.11 -2.84 -2.38
C ALA A 78 5.43 -2.07 -2.48
N LEU A 79 5.39 -0.81 -2.92
CA LEU A 79 6.56 -0.03 -3.31
C LEU A 79 7.01 0.99 -2.25
N TRP A 80 6.13 1.34 -1.30
CA TRP A 80 6.38 2.38 -0.30
C TRP A 80 6.88 3.70 -0.94
N GLU A 81 7.88 4.32 -0.34
CA GLU A 81 8.59 5.53 -0.80
C GLU A 81 9.66 5.21 -1.89
N ILE A 82 9.63 4.03 -2.51
CA ILE A 82 10.55 3.66 -3.60
C ILE A 82 9.91 4.02 -4.93
N ASP A 83 10.34 5.15 -5.51
CA ASP A 83 9.89 5.57 -6.84
C ASP A 83 10.62 4.83 -7.98
N GLU A 84 11.92 4.56 -7.81
CA GLU A 84 12.78 4.01 -8.85
C GLU A 84 13.78 2.99 -8.26
N ALA A 85 13.90 1.83 -8.91
CA ALA A 85 14.88 0.80 -8.58
C ALA A 85 15.90 0.66 -9.72
N VAL A 86 17.19 0.71 -9.38
CA VAL A 86 18.27 0.58 -10.34
C VAL A 86 18.96 -0.76 -10.15
N ALA A 87 18.88 -1.62 -11.17
CA ALA A 87 19.53 -2.92 -11.19
C ALA A 87 20.40 -3.07 -12.44
N VAL A 88 21.48 -3.85 -12.33
CA VAL A 88 22.23 -4.32 -13.49
C VAL A 88 21.56 -5.60 -13.98
N ARG A 89 21.37 -5.72 -15.30
CA ARG A 89 20.81 -6.93 -15.90
C ARG A 89 21.79 -7.54 -16.88
N ASP A 90 21.84 -8.87 -16.88
CA ASP A 90 22.58 -9.62 -17.88
C ASP A 90 21.84 -9.59 -19.24
N PRO A 91 22.43 -10.12 -20.33
CA PRO A 91 21.76 -10.19 -21.63
C PRO A 91 20.49 -11.06 -21.66
N ALA A 92 20.33 -11.99 -20.71
CA ALA A 92 19.11 -12.79 -20.55
C ALA A 92 18.00 -12.04 -19.80
N GLY A 93 18.34 -10.96 -19.12
CA GLY A 93 17.45 -10.11 -18.34
C GLY A 93 17.50 -10.38 -16.83
N ASP A 94 18.39 -11.26 -16.37
CA ASP A 94 18.54 -11.62 -14.96
C ASP A 94 19.26 -10.50 -14.21
N GLU A 95 18.80 -10.20 -12.99
CA GLU A 95 19.39 -9.16 -12.16
C GLU A 95 20.73 -9.63 -11.57
N LEU A 96 21.73 -8.77 -11.68
CA LEU A 96 23.08 -8.99 -11.18
C LEU A 96 23.37 -8.05 -10.03
N PHE A 97 24.08 -8.56 -9.03
CA PHE A 97 24.63 -7.73 -7.96
C PHE A 97 25.69 -6.77 -8.49
N PHE A 98 25.67 -5.54 -7.98
CA PHE A 98 26.78 -4.61 -8.08
C PHE A 98 27.76 -4.83 -6.93
N THR A 99 29.01 -4.40 -7.10
CA THR A 99 29.94 -4.34 -5.96
C THR A 99 29.51 -3.21 -5.02
N LEU A 100 29.81 -3.33 -3.71
CA LEU A 100 29.50 -2.27 -2.74
C LEU A 100 29.99 -0.90 -3.19
N ASP A 101 31.25 -0.79 -3.64
CA ASP A 101 31.83 0.45 -4.17
C ASP A 101 31.03 1.07 -5.34
N GLN A 102 30.43 0.24 -6.21
CA GLN A 102 29.61 0.72 -7.33
C GLN A 102 28.27 1.25 -6.84
N GLY A 103 27.67 0.57 -5.86
CA GLY A 103 26.44 0.99 -5.20
C GLY A 103 26.61 2.33 -4.48
N GLU A 104 27.65 2.46 -3.66
CA GLU A 104 27.97 3.70 -2.94
C GLU A 104 28.23 4.87 -3.91
N TRP A 105 29.01 4.64 -4.96
CA TRP A 105 29.26 5.64 -6.00
C TRP A 105 27.95 6.08 -6.68
N LEU A 106 27.04 5.14 -6.96
CA LEU A 106 25.77 5.45 -7.60
C LEU A 106 24.87 6.27 -6.68
N VAL A 107 24.74 5.88 -5.41
CA VAL A 107 24.01 6.64 -4.40
C VAL A 107 24.56 8.06 -4.29
N GLU A 108 25.88 8.24 -4.21
CA GLU A 108 26.52 9.56 -4.14
C GLU A 108 26.17 10.46 -5.35
N LYS A 109 26.00 9.87 -6.53
CA LYS A 109 25.60 10.59 -7.75
C LYS A 109 24.12 10.91 -7.77
N ILE A 110 23.27 9.95 -7.42
CA ILE A 110 21.81 10.09 -7.44
C ILE A 110 21.36 11.09 -6.37
N SER A 111 21.93 11.06 -5.18
CA SER A 111 21.61 12.00 -4.09
C SER A 111 21.95 13.48 -4.39
N LYS A 112 22.68 13.76 -5.47
CA LYS A 112 22.98 15.14 -5.92
C LYS A 112 21.92 15.71 -6.86
N ILE A 113 20.95 14.91 -7.28
CA ILE A 113 19.85 15.35 -8.14
C ILE A 113 18.82 16.06 -7.26
N GLU A 114 18.48 17.31 -7.58
CA GLU A 114 17.61 18.17 -6.75
C GLU A 114 16.23 17.56 -6.44
N THR A 115 15.70 16.75 -7.35
CA THR A 115 14.38 16.11 -7.20
C THR A 115 14.42 14.81 -6.39
N VAL A 116 15.60 14.30 -6.04
CA VAL A 116 15.73 13.05 -5.28
C VAL A 116 15.82 13.37 -3.80
N GLU A 117 14.87 12.86 -3.01
CA GLU A 117 14.89 13.02 -1.55
C GLU A 117 15.92 12.10 -0.88
N ALA A 118 15.99 10.84 -1.32
CA ALA A 118 16.90 9.84 -0.79
C ALA A 118 17.27 8.78 -1.83
N ALA A 119 18.44 8.19 -1.65
CA ALA A 119 18.90 7.02 -2.40
C ALA A 119 19.67 6.12 -1.43
N ALA A 120 19.56 4.81 -1.60
CA ALA A 120 20.25 3.83 -0.78
C ALA A 120 20.54 2.57 -1.58
N VAL A 121 21.53 1.82 -1.12
CA VAL A 121 21.79 0.46 -1.59
C VAL A 121 20.92 -0.50 -0.79
N GLU A 122 20.36 -1.47 -1.50
CA GLU A 122 19.64 -2.60 -0.92
C GLU A 122 20.04 -3.89 -1.62
N ILE A 123 20.16 -4.96 -0.85
CA ILE A 123 20.30 -6.32 -1.35
C ILE A 123 18.99 -7.04 -1.06
N THR A 124 18.39 -7.64 -2.08
CA THR A 124 17.20 -8.48 -1.91
C THR A 124 17.54 -9.91 -2.31
N LEU A 125 17.37 -10.84 -1.39
CA LEU A 125 17.58 -12.27 -1.60
C LEU A 125 16.28 -13.03 -1.37
N SER A 126 16.08 -14.11 -2.13
CA SER A 126 15.06 -15.10 -1.76
C SER A 126 15.64 -16.04 -0.71
N ALA A 127 14.88 -16.28 0.35
CA ALA A 127 15.25 -17.15 1.44
C ALA A 127 14.12 -18.07 1.87
N ALA A 128 14.48 -19.22 2.44
CA ALA A 128 13.59 -20.03 3.25
C ALA A 128 13.97 -19.83 4.73
N VAL A 129 13.00 -19.83 5.62
CA VAL A 129 13.18 -19.48 7.02
C VAL A 129 12.56 -20.56 7.88
N VAL A 130 13.27 -20.95 8.94
CA VAL A 130 12.76 -21.88 9.94
C VAL A 130 12.95 -21.25 11.30
N ASP A 131 11.89 -21.23 12.10
CA ASP A 131 11.97 -20.84 13.50
C ASP A 131 12.40 -22.04 14.37
N GLU A 132 13.48 -21.89 15.14
CA GLU A 132 14.05 -23.00 15.91
C GLU A 132 13.15 -23.42 17.09
N GLN A 133 12.33 -22.51 17.61
CA GLN A 133 11.48 -22.73 18.77
C GLN A 133 10.19 -23.47 18.41
N SER A 134 9.43 -22.89 17.48
CA SER A 134 8.14 -23.41 17.01
C SER A 134 8.29 -24.53 15.98
N GLN A 135 9.45 -24.62 15.31
CA GLN A 135 9.72 -25.52 14.18
C GLN A 135 8.81 -25.28 12.96
N GLN A 136 8.18 -24.10 12.87
CA GLN A 136 7.50 -23.68 11.65
C GLN A 136 8.50 -23.26 10.58
N PHE A 137 8.11 -23.40 9.31
CA PHE A 137 8.94 -23.03 8.18
C PHE A 137 8.16 -22.23 7.16
N GLU A 138 8.82 -21.22 6.59
CA GLU A 138 8.33 -20.46 5.46
C GLU A 138 9.30 -20.62 4.27
N PRO A 139 8.88 -21.23 3.16
CA PRO A 139 9.78 -21.63 2.08
C PRO A 139 10.19 -20.50 1.14
N ALA A 140 9.47 -19.38 1.15
CA ALA A 140 9.68 -18.27 0.22
C ALA A 140 9.45 -16.93 0.92
N VAL A 141 10.55 -16.32 1.35
CA VAL A 141 10.58 -15.05 2.07
C VAL A 141 11.60 -14.14 1.37
N ASN A 142 11.30 -12.85 1.30
CA ASN A 142 12.29 -11.87 0.83
C ASN A 142 13.15 -11.39 1.99
N LEU A 143 14.46 -11.59 1.89
CA LEU A 143 15.45 -11.05 2.80
C LEU A 143 16.00 -9.75 2.23
N HIS A 144 15.72 -8.65 2.92
CA HIS A 144 16.11 -7.30 2.56
C HIS A 144 17.27 -6.83 3.44
N ALA A 145 18.43 -6.61 2.83
CA ALA A 145 19.62 -6.10 3.49
C ALA A 145 19.83 -4.62 3.14
N LEU A 146 19.91 -3.77 4.16
CA LEU A 146 20.07 -2.33 4.01
C LEU A 146 20.93 -1.74 5.15
N GLU A 147 21.40 -0.52 4.98
CA GLU A 147 22.10 0.20 6.04
C GLU A 147 21.13 0.69 7.13
N SER A 148 21.56 0.61 8.39
CA SER A 148 20.74 0.97 9.55
C SER A 148 20.31 2.44 9.59
N ASP A 149 21.12 3.34 9.05
CA ASP A 149 20.88 4.78 8.97
C ASP A 149 20.27 5.23 7.63
N SER A 150 19.97 4.28 6.75
CA SER A 150 19.28 4.55 5.49
C SER A 150 17.95 5.28 5.73
N PHE A 151 17.64 6.21 4.84
CA PHE A 151 16.32 6.87 4.80
C PHE A 151 15.17 5.84 4.78
N PHE A 152 15.41 4.68 4.17
CA PHE A 152 14.42 3.62 4.01
C PHE A 152 14.39 2.61 5.18
N ALA A 153 15.30 2.70 6.16
CA ALA A 153 15.32 1.86 7.37
C ALA A 153 14.35 2.37 8.45
N ARG A 154 13.13 2.75 8.06
CA ARG A 154 12.15 3.37 8.95
C ARG A 154 11.05 2.39 9.31
N PHE A 155 11.29 1.56 10.32
CA PHE A 155 10.32 0.58 10.77
C PHE A 155 9.44 1.11 11.90
N ARG A 156 8.25 0.52 12.08
CA ARG A 156 7.31 0.86 13.14
C ARG A 156 6.64 -0.39 13.70
N ASP A 157 6.39 -0.37 15.00
CA ASP A 157 5.59 -1.36 15.70
C ASP A 157 4.43 -0.67 16.47
N THR A 158 3.79 -1.39 17.39
CA THR A 158 2.73 -0.85 18.25
C THR A 158 3.22 0.20 19.27
N SER A 159 4.52 0.24 19.55
CA SER A 159 5.18 1.10 20.54
C SER A 159 5.81 2.35 19.92
N GLY A 160 6.08 2.37 18.62
CA GLY A 160 6.64 3.51 17.91
C GLY A 160 7.65 3.12 16.83
N LYS A 161 8.62 4.00 16.59
CA LYS A 161 9.67 3.78 15.58
C LYS A 161 10.65 2.71 16.08
N VAL A 162 10.97 1.76 15.21
CA VAL A 162 11.94 0.69 15.46
C VAL A 162 13.15 0.91 14.54
N PRO A 163 14.37 1.11 15.08
CA PRO A 163 15.57 1.18 14.26
C PRO A 163 15.99 -0.22 13.81
N LEU A 164 16.60 -0.31 12.62
CA LEU A 164 17.31 -1.52 12.21
C LEU A 164 18.66 -1.57 12.94
N LEU A 165 18.88 -2.61 13.75
CA LEU A 165 20.14 -2.78 14.47
C LEU A 165 21.26 -3.30 13.58
N GLN A 166 22.50 -3.21 14.08
CA GLN A 166 23.68 -3.77 13.41
C GLN A 166 23.71 -5.30 13.47
N GLU A 167 23.03 -5.93 14.42
CA GLU A 167 22.94 -7.38 14.57
C GLU A 167 21.48 -7.78 14.79
N GLY A 168 21.15 -9.01 14.41
CA GLY A 168 19.78 -9.53 14.47
C GLY A 168 18.94 -9.16 13.24
N VAL A 169 17.72 -9.68 13.22
CA VAL A 169 16.77 -9.45 12.13
C VAL A 169 15.46 -8.84 12.62
N LEU A 170 14.85 -8.01 11.79
CA LEU A 170 13.46 -7.59 11.94
C LEU A 170 12.59 -8.47 11.06
N ILE A 171 11.47 -8.94 11.59
CA ILE A 171 10.50 -9.71 10.80
C ILE A 171 9.18 -8.97 10.74
N VAL A 172 8.48 -9.12 9.61
CA VAL A 172 7.14 -8.57 9.44
C VAL A 172 6.12 -9.36 10.26
N GLU A 173 5.11 -8.67 10.80
CA GLU A 173 4.00 -9.26 11.58
C GLU A 173 3.35 -10.48 10.91
N SER A 174 3.10 -10.43 9.59
CA SER A 174 2.55 -11.59 8.85
C SER A 174 3.50 -12.80 8.86
N LEU A 175 4.80 -12.56 8.67
CA LEU A 175 5.80 -13.63 8.72
C LEU A 175 5.96 -14.19 10.14
N ALA A 176 5.87 -13.33 11.16
CA ALA A 176 5.91 -13.75 12.55
C ALA A 176 4.70 -14.63 12.90
N GLU A 177 3.50 -14.29 12.41
CA GLU A 177 2.30 -15.10 12.58
C GLU A 177 2.41 -16.48 11.90
N ASP A 178 2.91 -16.52 10.66
CA ASP A 178 3.10 -17.75 9.89
C ASP A 178 4.16 -18.67 10.54
N LEU A 179 5.27 -18.09 11.01
CA LEU A 179 6.34 -18.81 11.71
C LEU A 179 6.04 -19.06 13.20
N MET A 180 4.96 -18.51 13.76
CA MET A 180 4.72 -18.48 15.21
C MET A 180 5.94 -17.98 16.02
N ALA A 181 6.69 -17.03 15.45
CA ALA A 181 7.92 -16.51 16.01
C ALA A 181 7.67 -15.28 16.90
N GLU A 182 8.39 -15.19 18.02
CA GLU A 182 8.37 -14.07 18.96
C GLU A 182 9.70 -13.29 18.97
N GLU A 183 9.71 -12.12 19.61
CA GLU A 183 10.96 -11.36 19.82
C GLU A 183 11.92 -12.16 20.71
N GLY A 184 13.16 -12.34 20.25
CA GLY A 184 14.19 -13.15 20.89
C GLY A 184 14.31 -14.59 20.38
N ASP A 185 13.42 -15.01 19.47
CA ASP A 185 13.52 -16.33 18.85
C ASP A 185 14.66 -16.42 17.85
N GLN A 186 15.09 -17.65 17.52
CA GLN A 186 16.22 -17.89 16.63
C GLN A 186 15.71 -18.42 15.30
N LEU A 187 16.00 -17.67 14.23
CA LEU A 187 15.62 -18.05 12.88
C LEU A 187 16.82 -18.61 12.14
N THR A 188 16.72 -19.83 11.63
CA THR A 188 17.64 -20.33 10.62
C THR A 188 17.16 -19.87 9.24
N ILE A 189 17.99 -19.06 8.57
CA ILE A 189 17.69 -18.46 7.27
C ILE A 189 18.56 -19.16 6.22
N PHE A 190 17.92 -19.69 5.18
CA PHE A 190 18.55 -20.39 4.06
C PHE A 190 18.45 -19.53 2.81
N THR A 191 19.59 -19.13 2.26
CA THR A 191 19.70 -18.38 1.00
C THR A 191 20.41 -19.23 -0.06
N GLU A 192 20.44 -18.74 -1.30
CA GLU A 192 21.25 -19.38 -2.35
C GLU A 192 22.76 -19.35 -2.09
N TYR A 193 23.23 -18.40 -1.25
CA TYR A 193 24.65 -18.20 -0.94
C TYR A 193 25.11 -18.94 0.33
N GLY A 194 24.19 -19.47 1.13
CA GLY A 194 24.49 -20.11 2.40
C GLY A 194 23.33 -20.06 3.38
N ASN A 195 23.55 -20.56 4.59
CA ASN A 195 22.61 -20.44 5.69
C ASN A 195 23.27 -19.83 6.92
N PHE A 196 22.47 -19.18 7.75
CA PHE A 196 22.90 -18.62 9.02
C PHE A 196 21.73 -18.57 9.99
N THR A 197 22.05 -18.54 11.28
CA THR A 197 21.06 -18.33 12.35
C THR A 197 21.14 -16.90 12.83
N SER A 198 19.99 -16.26 13.05
CA SER A 198 19.91 -14.90 13.60
C SER A 198 18.73 -14.76 14.56
N GLU A 199 18.91 -13.93 15.58
CA GLU A 199 17.87 -13.61 16.55
C GLU A 199 16.85 -12.62 15.96
N VAL A 200 15.56 -12.85 16.26
CA VAL A 200 14.48 -11.91 15.98
C VAL A 200 14.57 -10.74 16.96
N TYR A 201 15.09 -9.61 16.50
CA TYR A 201 15.20 -8.43 17.35
C TYR A 201 13.81 -7.83 17.66
N ARG A 202 12.98 -7.63 16.63
CA ARG A 202 11.63 -7.08 16.75
C ARG A 202 10.72 -7.58 15.65
N VAL A 203 9.43 -7.66 15.97
CA VAL A 203 8.36 -7.81 14.99
C VAL A 203 7.83 -6.43 14.60
N VAL A 204 7.85 -6.13 13.31
CA VAL A 204 7.46 -4.81 12.76
C VAL A 204 6.19 -4.92 11.93
N LYS A 205 5.39 -3.85 11.91
CA LYS A 205 4.20 -3.81 11.06
C LYS A 205 4.61 -3.75 9.59
N GLY A 206 4.08 -4.67 8.81
CA GLY A 206 4.37 -4.87 7.38
C GLY A 206 3.90 -3.77 6.43
N GLU A 207 3.34 -2.68 6.97
CA GLU A 207 2.87 -1.51 6.22
C GLU A 207 4.01 -0.77 5.48
N LEU A 208 5.27 -1.13 5.69
CA LEU A 208 6.41 -0.28 5.33
C LEU A 208 7.17 -0.72 4.08
N ARG A 209 7.07 -1.98 3.63
CA ARG A 209 7.71 -2.49 2.40
C ARG A 209 7.11 -3.85 1.98
N GLY A 210 5.86 -3.88 1.54
CA GLY A 210 5.42 -4.93 0.63
C GLY A 210 4.48 -6.00 1.13
N GLY A 211 4.10 -6.06 2.42
CA GLY A 211 3.07 -6.97 2.94
C GLY A 211 3.25 -8.49 2.72
N GLN A 212 4.17 -8.90 1.85
CA GLN A 212 4.65 -10.26 1.69
C GLN A 212 5.74 -10.49 2.72
N GLY A 213 5.70 -11.63 3.39
CA GLY A 213 6.64 -12.00 4.44
C GLY A 213 8.06 -11.60 4.08
N GLY A 214 8.68 -10.82 4.96
CA GLY A 214 9.98 -10.22 4.72
C GLY A 214 10.81 -10.18 5.99
N ILE A 215 12.12 -10.33 5.83
CA ILE A 215 13.11 -10.18 6.88
C ILE A 215 13.97 -8.98 6.51
N PHE A 216 14.18 -8.05 7.45
CA PHE A 216 15.12 -6.95 7.29
C PHE A 216 16.35 -7.18 8.14
N ILE A 217 17.51 -7.03 7.53
CA ILE A 217 18.82 -7.25 8.14
C ILE A 217 19.77 -6.11 7.79
N ASN A 218 20.74 -5.82 8.64
CA ASN A 218 21.81 -4.90 8.28
C ASN A 218 22.68 -5.51 7.16
N ILE A 219 23.03 -4.70 6.16
CA ILE A 219 23.82 -5.15 5.01
C ILE A 219 25.20 -5.69 5.41
N ASN A 220 25.87 -5.09 6.39
CA ASN A 220 27.18 -5.55 6.87
C ASN A 220 27.04 -6.86 7.64
N TYR A 221 25.99 -6.98 8.45
CA TYR A 221 25.71 -8.22 9.19
C TYR A 221 25.44 -9.39 8.26
N LEU A 222 24.66 -9.19 7.19
CA LEU A 222 24.44 -10.22 6.18
C LEU A 222 25.76 -10.68 5.52
N TRP A 223 26.66 -9.73 5.24
CA TRP A 223 27.97 -10.06 4.67
C TRP A 223 28.87 -10.83 5.63
N GLU A 224 28.78 -10.58 6.94
CA GLU A 224 29.50 -11.30 7.97
C GLU A 224 28.93 -12.70 8.22
N THR A 225 27.63 -12.90 8.07
CA THR A 225 27.00 -14.22 8.31
C THR A 225 27.13 -15.18 7.13
N LEU A 226 27.27 -14.68 5.90
CA LEU A 226 27.40 -15.48 4.69
C LEU A 226 28.85 -15.78 4.26
N ASN A 227 29.85 -15.19 4.92
CA ASN A 227 31.28 -15.46 4.69
C ASN A 227 31.91 -16.29 5.81
#